data_AF-A0A814AYZ1-F1
#
_entry.id   AF-A0A814AYZ1-F1
#
_cell.length_a   1.000
_cell.length_b   1.000
_cell.length_c   1.000
_cell.angle_alpha   90.00
_cell.angle_beta   90.00
_cell.angle_gamma   90.00
#
_symmetry.space_group_name_H-M   'P 1'
#
loop_
_entity.id
_entity.type
_entity.pdbx_description
1 polymer ?
#
loop_
_entity_poly.entity_id
_entity_poly.type
_entity_poly.pdbx_seq_one_letter_code
_entity_poly.pdbx_strand_id
1 'polypeptide(L)' 'MNKQHTAFITLKEALLTVPVLRLLNFNLAFIVIIIVSMIDVEGVLIQNDGDGERPIAYESRQLNDLESRYPVHK' A
#
# COMPACT_ATOMS: atom_id res chain seq x y z
N MET A 1 -27.08 -3.77 -0.07
CA MET A 1 -26.01 -4.00 -1.06
C MET A 1 -25.04 -5.02 -0.47
N ASN A 2 -24.60 -6.02 -1.22
CA ASN A 2 -23.71 -7.07 -0.69
C ASN A 2 -22.28 -6.51 -0.44
N LYS A 3 -21.56 -7.04 0.57
CA LYS A 3 -20.23 -6.57 1.00
C LYS A 3 -19.21 -6.58 -0.15
N GLN A 4 -19.21 -7.60 -1.00
CA GLN A 4 -18.31 -7.70 -2.15
C GLN A 4 -18.54 -6.57 -3.17
N HIS A 5 -19.81 -6.22 -3.41
CA HIS A 5 -20.15 -5.13 -4.33
C HIS A 5 -19.66 -3.78 -3.78
N THR A 6 -19.83 -3.56 -2.47
CA THR A 6 -19.32 -2.34 -1.81
C THR A 6 -17.80 -2.25 -1.91
N ALA A 7 -17.09 -3.33 -1.60
CA ALA A 7 -15.62 -3.37 -1.69
C ALA A 7 -15.11 -3.10 -3.12
N PHE A 8 -15.76 -3.69 -4.13
CA PHE A 8 -15.39 -3.47 -5.53
C PHE A 8 -15.55 -2.01 -5.95
N ILE A 9 -16.67 -1.37 -5.57
CA ILE A 9 -16.90 0.05 -5.89
C ILE A 9 -15.89 0.94 -5.17
N THR A 10 -15.63 0.70 -3.89
CA THR A 10 -14.63 1.45 -3.13
C THR A 10 -13.24 1.35 -3.77
N LEU A 11 -12.82 0.16 -4.20
CA LEU A 11 -11.53 -0.02 -4.88
C LEU A 11 -11.50 0.72 -6.22
N LYS A 12 -12.58 0.64 -7.00
CA LYS A 12 -12.69 1.35 -8.28
C LYS A 12 -12.59 2.87 -8.09
N GLU A 13 -13.29 3.41 -7.10
CA GLU A 13 -13.24 4.85 -6.79
C GLU A 13 -11.84 5.27 -6.35
N ALA A 14 -11.20 4.50 -5.46
CA ALA A 14 -9.84 4.77 -4.99
C ALA A 14 -8.79 4.75 -6.11
N LEU A 15 -8.96 3.88 -7.12
CA LEU A 15 -8.08 3.83 -8.30
C LEU A 15 -8.29 5.02 -9.26
N LEU A 16 -9.44 5.69 -9.19
CA LEU A 16 -9.79 6.81 -10.07
C LEU A 16 -9.56 8.19 -9.41
N THR A 17 -9.29 8.23 -8.11
CA THR A 17 -9.06 9.47 -7.36
C THR A 17 -7.56 9.72 -7.11
N VAL A 18 -7.20 10.99 -6.92
CA VAL A 18 -5.83 11.41 -6.57
C VAL A 18 -5.47 10.83 -5.18
N PRO A 19 -4.22 10.36 -4.95
CA PRO A 19 -3.04 10.49 -5.82
C PRO A 19 -2.95 9.40 -6.90
N VAL A 20 -2.83 9.86 -8.15
CA VAL A 20 -2.48 8.99 -9.28
C VAL A 20 -1.06 8.48 -9.08
N LEU A 21 -0.86 7.16 -9.17
CA LEU A 21 0.45 6.53 -9.10
C LEU A 21 1.39 7.12 -10.16
N ARG A 22 2.63 7.39 -9.78
CA ARG A 22 3.68 7.83 -10.71
C ARG A 22 4.54 6.64 -11.14
N LEU A 23 5.05 6.70 -12.37
CA LEU A 23 6.07 5.76 -12.82
C LEU A 23 7.35 5.97 -12.02
N LEU A 24 7.98 4.88 -11.61
CA LEU A 24 9.24 4.92 -10.89
C LEU A 24 10.38 5.45 -11.75
N ASN A 25 11.32 6.14 -11.10
CA ASN A 25 12.58 6.57 -11.69
C ASN A 25 13.74 6.04 -10.83
N PHE A 26 14.54 5.12 -11.37
CA PHE A 26 15.63 4.49 -10.65
C PHE A 26 16.76 5.44 -10.21
N ASN A 27 16.77 6.68 -10.71
CA ASN A 27 17.73 7.70 -10.29
C ASN A 27 17.28 8.47 -9.04
N LEU A 28 16.06 8.27 -8.57
CA LEU A 28 15.52 8.91 -7.36
C LEU A 28 15.53 7.93 -6.18
N ALA A 29 15.72 8.48 -4.98
CA ALA A 29 15.65 7.68 -3.76
C ALA A 29 14.23 7.12 -3.55
N PHE A 30 14.15 5.90 -3.03
CA PHE A 30 12.91 5.28 -2.63
C PHE A 30 12.65 5.50 -1.15
N ILE A 31 11.40 5.85 -0.82
CA ILE A 31 10.86 5.87 0.54
C ILE A 31 9.87 4.72 0.63
N VAL A 32 10.05 3.86 1.63
CA VAL A 32 9.14 2.75 1.89
C VAL A 32 8.49 3.00 3.24
N ILE A 33 7.17 3.16 3.23
CA ILE A 33 6.36 3.22 4.46
C ILE A 33 5.66 1.88 4.57
N ILE A 34 5.89 1.19 5.68
CA ILE A 34 5.25 -0.08 6.01
C ILE A 34 4.36 0.12 7.23
N ILE A 35 3.15 -0.39 7.15
CA ILE A 35 2.21 -0.49 8.25
C ILE A 35 1.91 -1.98 8.43
N VAL A 36 1.99 -2.48 9.66
CA VAL A 36 1.82 -3.91 9.94
C VAL A 36 0.78 -4.08 11.03
N SER A 37 -0.11 -5.04 10.85
CA SER A 37 -1.04 -5.52 11.88
C SER A 37 -0.78 -7.00 12.19
N MET A 38 -1.61 -7.58 13.07
CA MET A 38 -1.58 -9.02 13.36
C MET A 38 -2.07 -9.89 12.19
N ILE A 39 -2.76 -9.30 11.21
CA ILE A 39 -3.43 -10.04 10.12
C ILE A 39 -2.88 -9.70 8.74
N ASP A 40 -2.23 -8.56 8.59
CA ASP A 40 -1.74 -8.07 7.29
C ASP A 40 -0.54 -7.13 7.41
N VAL A 41 0.11 -6.97 6.26
CA VAL A 41 1.13 -5.97 6.00
C VAL A 41 0.63 -5.09 4.88
N GLU A 42 0.73 -3.79 5.07
CA GLU A 42 0.42 -2.75 4.10
C GLU A 42 1.68 -1.94 3.85
N GLY A 43 1.87 -1.49 2.61
CA GLY A 43 3.04 -0.74 2.23
C GLY A 43 2.74 0.24 1.11
N VAL A 44 3.42 1.38 1.15
CA VAL A 44 3.48 2.31 0.03
C VAL A 44 4.94 2.58 -0.33
N LEU A 45 5.24 2.45 -1.61
CA LEU A 45 6.49 2.86 -2.22
C LEU A 45 6.33 4.29 -2.72
N ILE A 46 7.21 5.19 -2.31
CA ILE A 46 7.15 6.63 -2.60
C ILE A 46 8.48 7.08 -3.21
N GLN A 47 8.43 8.04 -4.13
CA GLN A 47 9.60 8.81 -4.57
C GLN A 47 9.29 10.31 -4.52
N ASN A 48 10.30 11.12 -4.21
CA ASN A 48 10.22 12.57 -4.36
C ASN A 48 10.80 12.95 -5.73
N ASP A 49 9.94 13.49 -6.61
CA ASP A 49 10.29 13.86 -7.99
C ASP A 49 10.70 15.32 -8.17
N GLY A 50 10.89 16.06 -7.06
CA GLY A 50 11.13 17.50 -7.06
C GLY A 50 9.86 18.33 -6.84
N ASP A 51 8.68 17.79 -7.15
CA ASP A 51 7.36 18.40 -6.92
C ASP A 51 6.64 17.79 -5.69
N GLY A 52 7.41 17.13 -4.83
CA GLY A 52 6.95 16.49 -3.59
C GLY A 52 6.93 14.97 -3.65
N GLU A 53 6.49 14.37 -2.55
CA GLU A 53 6.39 12.92 -2.42
C GLU A 53 5.19 12.38 -3.21
N ARG A 54 5.46 11.40 -4.09
CA ARG A 54 4.46 10.76 -4.93
C ARG A 54 4.47 9.25 -4.72
N PRO A 55 3.30 8.61 -4.54
CA PRO A 55 3.22 7.17 -4.48
C PRO A 55 3.51 6.56 -5.85
N ILE A 56 4.30 5.49 -5.84
CA ILE A 56 4.69 4.67 -6.98
C ILE A 56 3.86 3.38 -7.03
N ALA A 57 3.71 2.74 -5.87
CA ALA A 57 2.94 1.51 -5.73
C ALA A 57 2.38 1.38 -4.31
N TYR A 58 1.20 0.78 -4.22
CA TYR A 58 0.64 0.28 -2.96
C TYR A 58 0.69 -1.23 -3.00
N GLU A 59 1.22 -1.84 -1.94
CA GLU A 59 1.30 -3.29 -1.81
C GLU A 59 0.67 -3.68 -0.49
N SER A 60 -0.22 -4.67 -0.51
CA SER A 60 -0.81 -5.23 0.70
C SER A 60 -0.87 -6.74 0.62
N ARG A 61 -0.65 -7.39 1.75
CA ARG A 61 -0.64 -8.85 1.84
C ARG A 61 -1.16 -9.29 3.19
N GLN A 62 -2.10 -10.23 3.18
CA GLN A 62 -2.48 -10.94 4.40
C GLN A 62 -1.35 -11.86 4.86
N LEU A 63 -1.12 -11.88 6.16
CA LEU A 63 -0.20 -12.83 6.78
C LEU A 63 -0.78 -14.24 6.66
N ASN A 64 0.08 -15.21 6.37
CA ASN A 64 -0.33 -16.60 6.48
C ASN A 64 -0.42 -17.03 7.95
N ASP A 65 -1.00 -18.21 8.20
CA ASP A 65 -1.19 -18.74 9.56
C ASP A 65 0.11 -18.77 10.38
N LEU A 66 1.25 -19.07 9.75
CA LEU A 66 2.54 -19.11 10.45
C LEU A 66 3.04 -17.71 10.78
N GLU A 67 2.95 -16.79 9.81
CA GLU A 67 3.41 -15.42 9.95
C GLU A 67 2.61 -14.62 10.98
N SER A 68 1.31 -14.85 11.07
CA SER A 68 0.44 -14.20 12.07
C SER A 68 0.76 -14.60 13.52
N ARG A 69 1.57 -15.65 13.74
CA ARG A 69 2.00 -16.10 15.07
C ARG A 69 3.37 -15.56 15.48
N TYR A 70 4.04 -14.76 14.65
CA TYR A 70 5.31 -14.16 15.03
C TYR A 70 5.11 -13.08 16.11
N PRO A 71 5.99 -13.02 17.13
CA PRO A 71 5.91 -12.00 18.15
C PRO A 71 6.19 -10.62 17.53
N VAL A 72 5.27 -9.69 17.72
CA VAL A 72 5.36 -8.31 17.21
C VAL A 72 6.24 -7.39 18.07
N HIS A 73 6.75 -7.86 19.21
CA HIS A 73 7.72 -7.16 20.07
C HIS A 73 8.59 -8.18 20.83
N LYS A 74 9.77 -7.74 21.29
CA LYS A 74 10.59 -8.47 22.26
C LYS A 74 10.12 -8.22 23.68
#